data_AF-A0A661DAF2-F1
#
_entry.id   AF-A0A661DAF2-F1
#
_cell.length_a   1.000
_cell.length_b   1.000
_cell.length_c   1.000
_cell.angle_alpha   90.00
_cell.angle_beta   90.00
_cell.angle_gamma   90.00
#
_symmetry.space_group_name_H-M   'P 1'
#
loop_
_entity.id
_entity.type
_entity.pdbx_description
1 polymer ?
#
loop_
_entity_poly.entity_id
_entity_poly.type
_entity_poly.pdbx_seq_one_letter_code
_entity_poly.pdbx_strand_id
1 'polypeptide(L)'
;MSLLALGINHKTAPVKIREQLSFAPDSIPDALKDLTSQDAVNEAVILSTCNRTELYCQLNCDDTNSQEATDALIHWLKVHHDLLDTDITDYLYLHPDRDAVKHMLRVASGLDSLVLGEPQILGQLKSAFSVARENDAIGQFLHKLFQHTFSCAKQVRTDTAIGASPVSVAFASVSLAKQIFSDFQHHT
;
A
#
# COMPACT_ATOMS: atom_id res chain seq x y z
N MET A 1 11.83 17.84 6.14
CA MET A 1 11.75 16.53 5.45
C MET A 1 10.87 15.61 6.28
N SER A 2 9.74 15.17 5.74
CA SER A 2 8.77 14.32 6.44
C SER A 2 8.45 13.09 5.60
N LEU A 3 8.10 11.98 6.23
CA LEU A 3 7.58 10.79 5.56
C LEU A 3 6.06 10.82 5.60
N LEU A 4 5.40 10.56 4.48
CA LEU A 4 3.94 10.44 4.42
C LEU A 4 3.54 9.12 3.79
N ALA A 5 2.62 8.40 4.44
CA ALA A 5 1.83 7.37 3.78
C ALA A 5 0.41 7.90 3.58
N LEU A 6 0.03 8.10 2.31
CA LEU A 6 -1.31 8.48 1.88
C LEU A 6 -1.94 7.29 1.18
N GLY A 7 -3.19 6.95 1.48
CA GLY A 7 -3.84 5.90 0.73
C GLY A 7 -5.29 5.66 1.07
N ILE A 8 -5.83 4.64 0.40
CA ILE A 8 -7.14 4.05 0.65
C ILE A 8 -7.00 2.54 0.78
N ASN A 9 -7.90 1.92 1.54
CA ASN A 9 -7.94 0.47 1.63
C ASN A 9 -9.37 -0.04 1.83
N HIS A 10 -9.52 -1.36 1.86
CA HIS A 10 -10.80 -2.04 2.05
C HIS A 10 -11.56 -1.69 3.34
N LYS A 11 -10.92 -1.05 4.33
CA LYS A 11 -11.57 -0.60 5.57
C LYS A 11 -12.14 0.81 5.43
N THR A 12 -11.44 1.68 4.70
CA THR A 12 -11.86 3.08 4.55
C THR A 12 -12.79 3.26 3.37
N ALA A 13 -12.62 2.54 2.27
CA ALA A 13 -13.31 2.82 1.01
C ALA A 13 -14.07 1.61 0.43
N PRO A 14 -15.28 1.82 -0.12
CA PRO A 14 -15.98 0.78 -0.87
C PRO A 14 -15.24 0.45 -2.17
N VAL A 15 -15.48 -0.75 -2.72
CA VAL A 15 -14.80 -1.26 -3.93
C VAL A 15 -14.83 -0.25 -5.08
N LYS A 16 -15.99 0.38 -5.35
CA LYS A 16 -16.16 1.36 -6.43
C LYS A 16 -15.17 2.53 -6.37
N ILE A 17 -14.89 3.04 -5.16
CA ILE A 17 -13.92 4.14 -4.96
C ILE A 17 -12.49 3.61 -5.10
N ARG A 18 -12.23 2.39 -4.63
CA ARG A 18 -10.90 1.77 -4.74
C ARG A 18 -10.49 1.46 -6.16
N GLU A 19 -11.44 1.04 -7.00
CA GLU A 19 -11.19 0.79 -8.42
C GLU A 19 -10.82 2.07 -9.18
N GLN A 20 -11.48 3.19 -8.85
CA GLN A 20 -11.18 4.50 -9.46
C GLN A 20 -9.77 5.00 -9.14
N LEU A 21 -9.23 4.64 -7.99
CA LEU A 21 -7.89 5.02 -7.51
C LEU A 21 -6.88 3.88 -7.67
N SER A 22 -7.18 2.85 -8.46
CA SER A 22 -6.23 1.77 -8.74
C SER A 22 -5.29 2.15 -9.87
N PHE A 23 -4.00 1.86 -9.71
CA PHE A 23 -3.01 2.04 -10.78
C PHE A 23 -2.86 0.74 -11.57
N ALA A 24 -2.90 0.84 -12.90
CA ALA A 24 -2.53 -0.25 -13.78
C ALA A 24 -1.01 -0.48 -13.68
N PRO A 25 -0.51 -1.73 -13.68
CA PRO A 25 0.93 -1.99 -13.54
C PRO A 25 1.80 -1.23 -14.55
N ASP A 26 1.33 -1.12 -15.80
CA ASP A 26 2.04 -0.45 -16.88
C ASP A 26 2.05 1.08 -16.76
N SER A 27 1.12 1.67 -15.98
CA SER A 27 1.04 3.12 -15.76
C SER A 27 1.83 3.60 -14.54
N ILE A 28 2.24 2.69 -13.64
CA ILE A 28 2.99 3.04 -12.42
C ILE A 28 4.31 3.78 -12.73
N PRO A 29 5.13 3.36 -13.72
CA PRO A 29 6.37 4.07 -14.06
C PRO A 29 6.15 5.55 -14.40
N ASP A 30 5.13 5.86 -15.20
CA ASP A 30 4.84 7.23 -15.61
C ASP A 30 4.22 8.03 -14.45
N ALA A 31 3.32 7.40 -13.67
CA ALA A 31 2.79 7.99 -12.44
C ALA A 31 3.89 8.36 -11.43
N LEU A 32 4.91 7.50 -11.26
CA LEU A 32 6.05 7.79 -10.40
C LEU A 32 6.84 8.99 -10.88
N LYS A 33 7.13 9.09 -12.19
CA LYS A 33 7.84 10.24 -12.76
C LYS A 33 7.06 11.52 -12.53
N ASP A 34 5.77 11.53 -12.85
CA ASP A 34 4.88 12.68 -12.65
C ASP A 34 4.83 13.09 -11.17
N LEU A 35 4.77 12.12 -10.26
CA LEU A 35 4.75 12.35 -8.82
C LEU A 35 6.06 12.95 -8.30
N THR A 36 7.20 12.39 -8.70
CA THR A 36 8.53 12.90 -8.31
C THR A 36 8.94 14.20 -9.02
N SER A 37 8.20 14.61 -10.06
CA SER A 37 8.39 15.93 -10.68
C SER A 37 7.76 17.07 -9.87
N GLN A 38 6.92 16.75 -8.88
CA GLN A 38 6.35 17.74 -7.96
C GLN A 38 7.43 18.21 -6.99
N ASP A 39 7.60 19.53 -6.84
CA ASP A 39 8.60 20.13 -5.93
C ASP A 39 8.45 19.65 -4.46
N ALA A 40 7.24 19.24 -4.08
CA ALA A 40 6.92 18.75 -2.75
C ALA A 40 7.40 17.31 -2.48
N VAL A 41 7.79 16.53 -3.49
CA VAL A 41 8.07 15.08 -3.37
C VAL A 41 9.49 14.76 -3.83
N ASN A 42 10.32 14.24 -2.93
CA ASN A 42 11.70 13.85 -3.24
C ASN A 42 11.83 12.37 -3.63
N GLU A 43 11.07 11.50 -2.96
CA GLU A 43 11.10 10.06 -3.18
C GLU A 43 9.67 9.53 -3.07
N ALA A 44 9.30 8.54 -3.88
CA ALA A 44 7.96 7.98 -3.87
C ALA A 44 7.94 6.47 -4.18
N VAL A 45 6.98 5.76 -3.59
CA VAL A 45 6.62 4.38 -3.94
C VAL A 45 5.11 4.26 -4.03
N ILE A 46 4.60 3.65 -5.10
CA ILE A 46 3.18 3.39 -5.31
C ILE A 46 2.91 1.89 -5.10
N LEU A 47 2.09 1.57 -4.10
CA LEU A 47 1.54 0.23 -3.90
C LEU A 47 0.09 0.21 -4.34
N SER A 48 -0.17 -0.42 -5.48
CA SER A 48 -1.52 -0.65 -6.00
C SER A 48 -1.84 -2.14 -5.94
N THR A 49 -2.92 -2.51 -5.25
CA THR A 49 -3.40 -3.89 -5.12
C THR A 49 -4.93 -3.91 -5.23
N CYS A 50 -5.53 -5.09 -5.26
CA CYS A 50 -6.99 -5.22 -5.22
C CYS A 50 -7.65 -4.72 -3.93
N ASN A 51 -6.89 -4.48 -2.84
CA ASN A 51 -7.43 -4.14 -1.51
C ASN A 51 -6.93 -2.80 -0.96
N ARG A 52 -5.95 -2.17 -1.61
CA ARG A 52 -5.38 -0.88 -1.22
C ARG A 52 -4.67 -0.20 -2.39
N THR A 53 -4.68 1.12 -2.35
CA THR A 53 -3.78 1.99 -3.09
C THR A 53 -3.08 2.87 -2.08
N GLU A 54 -1.75 2.84 -2.03
CA GLU A 54 -0.94 3.60 -1.10
C GLU A 54 0.24 4.27 -1.79
N LEU A 55 0.47 5.53 -1.45
CA LEU A 55 1.63 6.32 -1.81
C LEU A 55 2.51 6.48 -0.57
N TYR A 56 3.76 6.04 -0.65
CA TYR A 56 4.78 6.29 0.37
C TYR A 56 5.73 7.35 -0.18
N CYS A 57 5.65 8.56 0.37
CA CYS A 57 6.40 9.71 -0.15
C CYS A 57 7.34 10.28 0.92
N GLN A 58 8.54 10.66 0.51
CA GLN A 58 9.35 11.59 1.27
C GLN A 58 9.04 13.00 0.79
N LEU A 59 8.46 13.81 1.66
CA LEU A 59 8.07 15.18 1.34
C LEU A 59 9.19 16.17 1.65
N ASN A 60 9.35 17.12 0.73
CA ASN A 60 10.27 18.24 0.84
C ASN A 60 9.59 19.45 1.52
N CYS A 61 9.17 19.25 2.77
CA CYS A 61 8.53 20.31 3.55
C CYS A 61 9.22 20.50 4.91
N ASP A 62 9.24 21.74 5.38
CA ASP A 62 9.42 22.08 6.79
C ASP A 62 8.08 21.92 7.54
N ASP A 63 8.11 21.86 8.87
CA ASP A 63 6.92 21.58 9.70
C ASP A 63 5.73 22.50 9.39
N THR A 64 5.99 23.75 8.98
CA THR A 64 4.97 24.76 8.62
C THR A 64 4.26 24.51 7.28
N ASN A 65 4.89 23.78 6.35
CA ASN A 65 4.37 23.57 4.98
C ASN A 65 3.90 22.12 4.74
N SER A 66 3.82 21.33 5.80
CA SER A 66 3.42 19.92 5.75
C SER A 66 2.00 19.71 5.19
N GLN A 67 1.07 20.61 5.54
CA GLN A 67 -0.30 20.56 5.03
C GLN A 67 -0.37 20.87 3.53
N GLU A 68 0.34 21.90 3.07
CA GLU A 68 0.36 22.28 1.65
C GLU A 68 0.92 21.16 0.77
N ALA A 69 2.00 20.51 1.22
CA ALA A 69 2.58 19.36 0.52
C ALA A 69 1.61 18.17 0.48
N THR A 70 0.85 17.96 1.55
CA THR A 70 -0.18 16.91 1.61
C THR A 70 -1.34 17.22 0.66
N ASP A 71 -1.81 18.46 0.65
CA ASP A 71 -2.91 18.89 -0.23
C ASP A 71 -2.50 18.83 -1.70
N ALA A 72 -1.26 19.18 -2.03
CA ALA A 72 -0.69 19.02 -3.36
C ALA A 72 -0.65 17.55 -3.80
N LEU A 73 -0.30 16.63 -2.90
CA LEU A 73 -0.31 15.20 -3.18
C LEU A 73 -1.73 14.66 -3.44
N ILE A 74 -2.71 15.09 -2.64
CA ILE A 74 -4.11 14.72 -2.84
C ILE A 74 -4.64 15.29 -4.16
N HIS A 75 -4.29 16.54 -4.46
CA HIS A 75 -4.64 17.17 -5.74
C HIS A 75 -4.04 16.41 -6.92
N TRP A 76 -2.75 16.08 -6.87
CA TRP A 76 -2.09 15.27 -7.89
C TRP A 76 -2.79 13.92 -8.08
N LEU A 77 -3.14 13.24 -7.00
CA LEU A 77 -3.86 11.96 -7.06
C LEU A 77 -5.22 12.11 -7.74
N LYS A 78 -5.97 13.18 -7.43
CA LYS A 78 -7.24 13.47 -8.10
C LYS A 78 -7.06 13.76 -9.59
N VAL A 79 -6.06 14.55 -9.97
CA VAL A 79 -5.77 14.88 -11.37
C VAL A 79 -5.38 13.63 -12.16
N HIS A 80 -4.49 12.80 -11.60
CA HIS A 80 -4.01 11.59 -12.26
C HIS A 80 -5.14 10.59 -12.59
N HIS A 81 -6.16 10.52 -11.72
CA HIS A 81 -7.29 9.61 -11.89
C HIS A 81 -8.55 10.26 -12.50
N ASP A 82 -8.49 11.53 -12.92
CA ASP A 82 -9.64 12.30 -13.44
C ASP A 82 -10.82 12.38 -12.43
N LEU A 83 -10.49 12.65 -11.17
CA LEU A 83 -11.41 12.66 -10.03
C LEU A 83 -11.54 14.04 -9.36
N LEU A 84 -11.29 15.13 -10.09
CA LEU A 84 -11.36 16.49 -9.54
C LEU A 84 -12.72 16.82 -8.90
N ASP A 85 -13.81 16.39 -9.54
CA ASP A 85 -15.18 16.61 -9.06
C ASP A 85 -15.66 15.54 -8.06
N THR A 86 -14.84 14.53 -7.77
CA THR A 86 -15.19 13.44 -6.84
C THR A 86 -14.61 13.71 -5.46
N ASP A 87 -15.47 13.66 -4.43
CA ASP A 87 -15.00 13.72 -3.05
C ASP A 87 -14.52 12.34 -2.59
N ILE A 88 -13.20 12.20 -2.52
CA ILE A 88 -12.52 11.01 -1.99
C ILE A 88 -11.90 11.26 -0.62
N THR A 89 -12.02 12.48 -0.09
CA THR A 89 -11.26 12.95 1.07
C THR A 89 -11.60 12.16 2.32
N ASP A 90 -12.89 11.84 2.51
CA ASP A 90 -13.38 11.04 3.64
C ASP A 90 -12.89 9.58 3.64
N TYR A 91 -12.42 9.10 2.49
CA TYR A 91 -11.93 7.72 2.33
C TYR A 91 -10.41 7.61 2.46
N LEU A 92 -9.69 8.72 2.38
CA LEU A 92 -8.24 8.77 2.46
C LEU A 92 -7.79 8.71 3.91
N TYR A 93 -6.75 7.92 4.17
CA TYR A 93 -5.97 8.04 5.40
C TYR A 93 -4.62 8.68 5.12
N LEU A 94 -4.20 9.48 6.09
CA LEU A 94 -2.94 10.20 6.12
C LEU A 94 -2.18 9.75 7.36
N HIS A 95 -1.00 9.18 7.15
CA HIS A 95 -0.11 8.76 8.22
C HIS A 95 1.21 9.48 8.07
N PRO A 96 1.49 10.51 8.88
CA PRO A 96 2.76 11.21 8.89
C PRO A 96 3.81 10.44 9.71
N ASP A 97 5.06 10.55 9.28
CA ASP A 97 6.28 10.14 9.95
C ASP A 97 6.20 8.77 10.62
N ARG A 98 6.14 8.76 11.96
CA ARG A 98 6.13 7.52 12.74
C ARG A 98 4.91 6.65 12.45
N ASP A 99 3.76 7.27 12.19
CA ASP A 99 2.54 6.53 11.85
C ASP A 99 2.67 5.91 10.46
N ALA A 100 3.36 6.57 9.53
CA ALA A 100 3.67 6.00 8.22
C ALA A 100 4.52 4.72 8.35
N VAL A 101 5.58 4.78 9.17
CA VAL A 101 6.46 3.62 9.43
C VAL A 101 5.66 2.48 10.08
N LYS A 102 4.87 2.80 11.11
CA LYS A 102 4.03 1.82 11.81
C LYS A 102 3.02 1.17 10.85
N HIS A 103 2.38 1.97 10.00
CA HIS A 103 1.46 1.50 8.98
C HIS A 103 2.18 0.56 8.00
N MET A 104 3.30 0.99 7.42
CA MET A 104 4.07 0.21 6.46
C MET A 104 4.52 -1.14 7.04
N LEU A 105 4.96 -1.17 8.30
CA LEU A 105 5.32 -2.41 9.01
C LEU A 105 4.12 -3.34 9.19
N ARG A 106 2.93 -2.80 9.49
CA ARG A 106 1.70 -3.60 9.62
C ARG A 106 1.27 -4.17 8.27
N VAL A 107 1.33 -3.37 7.20
CA VAL A 107 1.03 -3.83 5.84
C VAL A 107 2.01 -4.92 5.42
N ALA A 108 3.31 -4.67 5.53
CA ALA A 108 4.35 -5.63 5.15
C ALA A 108 4.30 -6.94 5.95
N SER A 109 3.88 -6.88 7.22
CA SER A 109 3.71 -8.06 8.07
C SER A 109 2.39 -8.80 7.85
N GLY A 110 1.50 -8.29 6.98
CA GLY A 110 0.17 -8.87 6.75
C GLY A 110 -0.81 -8.67 7.89
N LEU A 111 -0.51 -7.76 8.84
CA LEU A 111 -1.38 -7.39 9.97
C LEU A 111 -2.54 -6.49 9.55
N ASP A 112 -2.41 -5.82 8.41
CA ASP A 112 -3.43 -4.94 7.86
C ASP A 112 -4.06 -5.49 6.58
N SER A 113 -3.87 -6.77 6.26
CA SER A 113 -4.48 -7.42 5.09
C SER A 113 -5.91 -7.90 5.38
N LEU A 114 -6.73 -8.02 4.31
CA LEU A 114 -8.08 -8.60 4.41
C LEU A 114 -8.04 -10.01 5.02
N VAL A 115 -7.00 -10.77 4.67
CA VAL A 115 -6.68 -12.04 5.30
C VAL A 115 -5.43 -11.86 6.14
N LEU A 116 -5.55 -12.07 7.45
CA LEU A 116 -4.45 -11.87 8.37
C LEU A 116 -3.28 -12.84 8.06
N GLY A 117 -2.07 -12.30 7.90
CA GLY A 117 -0.85 -13.09 7.68
C GLY A 117 -0.61 -13.54 6.23
N GLU A 118 -1.41 -13.07 5.29
CA GLU A 118 -1.27 -13.33 3.86
C GLU A 118 0.16 -13.00 3.35
N PRO A 119 0.93 -13.97 2.81
CA PRO A 119 2.31 -13.73 2.40
C PRO A 119 2.47 -12.81 1.18
N GLN A 120 1.44 -12.69 0.35
CA GLN A 120 1.52 -12.01 -0.95
C GLN A 120 1.79 -10.51 -0.80
N ILE A 121 1.23 -9.85 0.22
CA ILE A 121 1.38 -8.40 0.41
C ILE A 121 2.85 -7.97 0.55
N LEU A 122 3.68 -8.78 1.23
CA LEU A 122 5.12 -8.50 1.33
C LEU A 122 5.80 -8.61 -0.05
N GLY A 123 5.38 -9.56 -0.87
CA GLY A 123 5.83 -9.69 -2.25
C GLY A 123 5.43 -8.49 -3.10
N GLN A 124 4.17 -8.06 -3.01
CA GLN A 124 3.65 -6.88 -3.72
C GLN A 124 4.38 -5.59 -3.31
N LEU A 125 4.65 -5.41 -2.01
CA LEU A 125 5.42 -4.27 -1.52
C LEU A 125 6.87 -4.29 -2.02
N LYS A 126 7.49 -5.48 -2.14
CA LYS A 126 8.81 -5.63 -2.77
C LYS A 126 8.79 -5.29 -4.25
N SER A 127 7.77 -5.74 -4.98
CA SER A 127 7.59 -5.40 -6.40
C SER A 127 7.41 -3.89 -6.60
N ALA A 128 6.56 -3.25 -5.80
CA ALA A 128 6.37 -1.80 -5.81
C ALA A 128 7.69 -1.04 -5.55
N PHE A 129 8.46 -1.49 -4.55
CA PHE A 129 9.78 -0.96 -4.27
C PHE A 129 10.75 -1.12 -5.45
N SER A 130 10.78 -2.29 -6.09
CA SER A 130 11.65 -2.52 -7.26
C SER A 130 11.28 -1.61 -8.43
N VAL A 131 9.97 -1.48 -8.76
CA VAL A 131 9.50 -0.60 -9.84
C VAL A 131 9.90 0.86 -9.57
N ALA A 132 9.72 1.33 -8.33
CA ALA A 132 10.10 2.69 -7.97
C ALA A 132 11.61 2.92 -8.00
N ARG A 133 12.41 1.91 -7.62
CA ARG A 133 13.88 1.96 -7.75
C ARG A 133 14.34 1.95 -9.22
N GLU A 134 13.71 1.16 -10.09
CA GLU A 134 14.06 1.07 -11.52
C GLU A 134 13.72 2.35 -12.30
N ASN A 135 12.84 3.19 -11.75
CA ASN A 135 12.45 4.48 -12.31
C ASN A 135 13.07 5.68 -11.57
N ASP A 136 14.14 5.45 -10.79
CA ASP A 136 14.86 6.48 -10.03
C ASP A 136 13.98 7.32 -9.08
N ALA A 137 12.81 6.80 -8.68
CA ALA A 137 11.88 7.46 -7.77
C ALA A 137 12.19 7.21 -6.29
N ILE A 138 13.23 6.44 -5.98
CA ILE A 138 13.69 6.13 -4.62
C ILE A 138 15.11 6.66 -4.43
N GLY A 139 15.32 7.41 -3.36
CA GLY A 139 16.62 7.82 -2.87
C GLY A 139 17.04 7.05 -1.62
N GLN A 140 17.98 7.60 -0.85
CA GLN A 140 18.58 6.89 0.28
C GLN A 140 17.57 6.67 1.42
N PHE A 141 16.59 7.56 1.57
CA PHE A 141 15.69 7.56 2.72
C PHE A 141 14.69 6.40 2.65
N LEU A 142 13.86 6.35 1.60
CA LEU A 142 12.92 5.26 1.39
C LEU A 142 13.66 3.95 1.16
N HIS A 143 14.83 3.94 0.52
CA HIS A 143 15.63 2.73 0.38
C HIS A 143 15.90 2.07 1.74
N LYS A 144 16.47 2.82 2.70
CA LYS A 144 16.76 2.29 4.04
C LYS A 144 15.48 1.84 4.76
N LEU A 145 14.41 2.64 4.68
CA LEU A 145 13.13 2.34 5.33
C LEU A 145 12.51 1.03 4.82
N PHE A 146 12.47 0.82 3.51
CA PHE A 146 11.95 -0.40 2.90
C PHE A 146 12.80 -1.63 3.27
N GLN A 147 14.14 -1.52 3.26
CA GLN A 147 15.01 -2.63 3.68
C GLN A 147 14.79 -3.03 5.15
N HIS A 148 14.64 -2.06 6.05
CA HIS A 148 14.29 -2.34 7.45
C HIS A 148 12.91 -2.97 7.57
N THR A 149 11.94 -2.50 6.79
CA THR A 149 10.58 -3.04 6.80
C THR A 149 10.52 -4.47 6.30
N PHE A 150 11.25 -4.81 5.23
CA PHE A 150 11.32 -6.19 4.75
C PHE A 150 11.97 -7.13 5.77
N SER A 151 13.03 -6.67 6.43
CA SER A 151 13.69 -7.43 7.49
C SER A 151 12.75 -7.66 8.68
N CYS A 152 12.07 -6.61 9.14
CA CYS A 152 11.13 -6.69 10.26
C CYS A 152 9.93 -7.58 9.93
N ALA A 153 9.32 -7.43 8.75
CA ALA A 153 8.20 -8.28 8.31
C ALA A 153 8.59 -9.76 8.24
N LYS A 154 9.82 -10.06 7.77
CA LYS A 154 10.35 -11.44 7.78
C LYS A 154 10.51 -11.95 9.22
N GLN A 155 11.03 -11.13 10.12
CA GLN A 155 11.18 -11.50 11.52
C GLN A 155 9.81 -11.76 12.19
N VAL A 156 8.82 -10.87 12.01
CA VAL A 156 7.47 -11.06 12.53
C VAL A 156 6.86 -12.38 12.06
N ARG A 157 7.04 -12.74 10.78
CA ARG A 157 6.53 -14.02 10.27
C ARG A 157 7.27 -15.24 10.83
N THR A 158 8.54 -15.09 11.18
CA THR A 158 9.37 -16.18 11.72
C THR A 158 9.10 -16.38 13.21
N ASP A 159 8.99 -15.28 13.95
CA ASP A 159 8.94 -15.28 15.41
C ASP A 159 7.50 -15.35 15.96
N THR A 160 6.48 -15.27 15.10
CA THR A 160 5.07 -15.26 15.50
C THR A 160 4.23 -16.23 14.67
N ALA A 161 3.03 -16.56 15.17
CA ALA A 161 2.06 -17.41 14.48
C ALA A 161 1.53 -16.81 13.16
N ILE A 162 1.81 -15.54 12.85
CA ILE A 162 1.38 -14.90 11.59
C ILE A 162 1.94 -15.64 10.37
N GLY A 163 3.15 -16.21 10.47
CA GLY A 163 3.73 -17.02 9.39
C GLY A 163 3.28 -18.48 9.39
N ALA A 164 2.58 -18.94 10.43
CA ALA A 164 2.35 -20.36 10.71
C ALA A 164 1.15 -20.97 9.97
N SER A 165 0.36 -20.20 9.21
CA SER A 165 -0.75 -20.75 8.41
C SER A 165 -0.95 -19.98 7.10
N PRO A 166 -1.08 -20.68 5.96
CA PRO A 166 -1.47 -20.06 4.70
C PRO A 166 -2.98 -19.79 4.73
N VAL A 167 -3.40 -18.81 5.53
CA VAL A 167 -4.75 -18.26 5.39
C VAL A 167 -4.67 -17.37 4.14
N SER A 168 -4.94 -17.96 2.99
CA SER A 168 -5.23 -17.21 1.75
C SER A 168 -6.73 -17.10 1.58
N VAL A 169 -7.20 -16.16 0.75
CA VAL A 169 -8.63 -16.09 0.39
C VAL A 169 -9.11 -17.42 -0.17
N ALA A 170 -8.31 -18.06 -1.03
CA ALA A 170 -8.64 -19.38 -1.57
C ALA A 170 -8.74 -20.45 -0.48
N PHE A 171 -7.82 -20.46 0.50
CA PHE A 171 -7.88 -21.39 1.63
C PHE A 171 -9.10 -21.13 2.52
N ALA A 172 -9.43 -19.86 2.79
CA ALA A 172 -10.63 -19.47 3.53
C ALA A 172 -11.90 -19.91 2.79
N SER A 173 -11.98 -19.71 1.48
CA SER A 173 -13.10 -20.15 0.64
C SER A 173 -13.27 -21.68 0.66
N VAL A 174 -12.18 -22.44 0.53
CA VAL A 174 -12.22 -23.91 0.60
C VAL A 174 -12.58 -24.40 2.01
N SER A 175 -12.07 -23.75 3.05
CA SER A 175 -12.39 -24.10 4.44
C SER A 175 -13.86 -23.85 4.76
N LEU A 176 -14.40 -22.71 4.30
CA LEU A 176 -15.81 -22.39 4.41
C LEU A 176 -16.67 -23.40 3.63
N ALA A 177 -16.26 -23.74 2.40
CA ALA A 177 -16.94 -24.74 1.60
C ALA A 177 -16.96 -26.12 2.30
N LYS A 178 -15.86 -26.55 2.93
CA LYS A 178 -15.79 -27.80 3.71
C LYS A 178 -16.64 -27.79 4.98
N GLN A 179 -16.85 -26.62 5.59
CA GLN A 179 -17.72 -26.48 6.75
C GLN A 179 -19.21 -26.50 6.37
N ILE A 180 -19.57 -25.94 5.21
CA ILE A 180 -20.95 -25.90 4.70
C ILE A 180 -21.33 -27.24 4.04
N PHE A 181 -20.41 -27.81 3.26
CA PHE A 181 -20.59 -29.07 2.56
C PHE A 181 -19.69 -30.12 3.21
N SER A 182 -20.27 -30.85 4.18
CA SER A 182 -19.56 -31.82 5.03
C SER A 182 -18.95 -33.02 4.30
N ASP A 183 -19.10 -33.14 2.97
CA ASP A 183 -18.57 -34.27 2.22
C ASP A 183 -18.21 -33.90 0.77
N PHE A 184 -16.91 -33.85 0.48
CA PHE A 184 -16.38 -33.74 -0.88
C PHE A 184 -16.05 -35.11 -1.51
N GLN A 185 -16.36 -36.22 -0.83
CA GLN A 185 -16.02 -37.58 -1.30
C GLN A 185 -16.90 -38.11 -2.45
N HIS A 186 -17.92 -37.37 -2.89
CA HIS A 186 -18.89 -37.86 -3.89
C HIS A 186 -19.05 -37.01 -5.15
N HIS A 187 -18.11 -36.11 -5.43
CA HIS A 187 -18.16 -35.30 -6.66
C HIS A 187 -16.83 -35.42 -7.43
N THR A 188 -16.62 -36.59 -8.05
CA THR A 188 -15.69 -36.83 -9.17
C THR A 188 -16.47 -37.47 -10.30
#